data_AF-A0A496P112-F1
#
_entry.id   AF-A0A496P112-F1
#
_cell.length_a   1.000
_cell.length_b   1.000
_cell.length_c   1.000
_cell.angle_alpha   90.00
_cell.angle_beta   90.00
_cell.angle_gamma   90.00
#
_symmetry.space_group_name_H-M   'P 1'
#
loop_
_entity.id
_entity.type
_entity.pdbx_description
1 polymer ?
#
loop_
_entity_poly.entity_id
_entity_poly.type
_entity_poly.pdbx_seq_one_letter_code
_entity_poly.pdbx_strand_id
1 'polypeptide(L)'
;QGLAYAVHLKDDEKTLEQIRAFQKAKKINEMNKLMEKRRETFKKALPYLEKWHSIEPKNVEVVSTLKGIYMNLDNMDKYNHFKKLEDSLKK
;
A
#
# COMPACT_ATOMS: atom_id res chain seq x y z
N GLN A 1 -1.89 -20.19 4.60
CA GLN A 1 -2.26 -18.77 4.72
C GLN A 1 -1.76 -17.88 3.55
N GLY A 2 -1.05 -18.40 2.53
CA GLY A 2 -0.57 -17.61 1.37
C GLY A 2 -1.59 -17.31 0.26
N LEU A 3 -2.76 -17.96 0.26
CA LEU A 3 -3.76 -17.78 -0.81
C LEU A 3 -4.54 -16.46 -0.70
N ALA A 4 -4.74 -15.94 0.53
CA ALA A 4 -5.43 -14.66 0.72
C ALA A 4 -4.61 -13.48 0.15
N TYR A 5 -3.27 -13.57 0.18
CA TYR A 5 -2.41 -12.54 -0.36
C TYR A 5 -2.31 -12.58 -1.89
N ALA A 6 -2.28 -13.77 -2.49
CA ALA A 6 -2.29 -13.92 -3.95
C ALA A 6 -3.60 -13.41 -4.60
N VAL A 7 -4.74 -13.58 -3.92
CA VAL A 7 -6.03 -13.04 -4.37
C VAL A 7 -6.05 -11.50 -4.23
N HIS A 8 -5.52 -10.95 -3.14
CA HIS A 8 -5.39 -9.50 -2.98
C HIS A 8 -4.38 -8.90 -3.94
N LEU A 9 -3.29 -9.57 -4.30
CA LEU A 9 -2.30 -9.11 -5.28
C LEU A 9 -2.92 -8.93 -6.68
N LYS A 10 -3.75 -9.87 -7.13
CA LYS A 10 -4.49 -9.74 -8.39
C LYS A 10 -5.50 -8.58 -8.37
N ASP A 11 -6.15 -8.37 -7.23
CA ASP A 11 -7.11 -7.26 -7.07
C ASP A 11 -6.39 -5.91 -6.95
N ASP A 12 -5.21 -5.89 -6.31
CA ASP A 12 -4.35 -4.73 -6.18
C ASP A 12 -3.71 -4.36 -7.53
N GLU A 13 -3.28 -5.34 -8.34
CA GLU A 13 -2.78 -5.12 -9.70
C GLU A 13 -3.85 -4.48 -10.60
N LYS A 14 -5.09 -4.98 -10.57
CA LYS A 14 -6.23 -4.34 -11.27
C LYS A 14 -6.51 -2.94 -10.76
N THR A 15 -6.46 -2.74 -9.45
CA THR A 15 -6.68 -1.42 -8.83
C THR A 15 -5.59 -0.43 -9.22
N LEU A 16 -4.33 -0.87 -9.28
CA LEU A 16 -3.19 -0.07 -9.72
C LEU A 16 -3.27 0.27 -11.21
N GLU A 17 -3.71 -0.67 -12.05
CA GLU A 17 -3.93 -0.45 -13.48
C GLU A 17 -5.06 0.56 -13.71
N GLN A 18 -6.15 0.46 -12.96
CA GLN A 18 -7.24 1.45 -12.97
C GLN A 18 -6.78 2.83 -12.49
N ILE A 19 -5.98 2.91 -11.42
CA ILE A 19 -5.40 4.18 -10.94
C ILE A 19 -4.52 4.80 -12.02
N ARG A 20 -3.65 4.02 -12.68
CA ARG A 20 -2.82 4.51 -13.80
C ARG A 20 -3.66 4.99 -14.98
N ALA A 21 -4.73 4.27 -15.32
CA ALA A 21 -5.66 4.66 -16.38
C ALA A 21 -6.39 5.97 -16.03
N PHE A 22 -6.89 6.11 -14.80
CA PHE A 22 -7.54 7.32 -14.33
C PHE A 22 -6.57 8.51 -14.22
N GLN A 23 -5.32 8.28 -13.82
CA GLN A 23 -4.26 9.29 -13.80
C GLN A 23 -3.97 9.80 -15.22
N LYS A 24 -3.82 8.89 -16.20
CA LYS A 24 -3.66 9.25 -17.62
C LYS A 24 -4.86 10.03 -18.16
N ALA A 25 -6.07 9.66 -17.73
CA ALA A 25 -7.30 10.33 -18.09
C ALA A 25 -7.60 11.61 -17.28
N LYS A 26 -6.70 12.04 -16.37
CA LYS A 26 -6.92 13.16 -15.43
C LYS A 26 -8.25 13.07 -14.65
N LYS A 27 -8.76 11.86 -14.42
CA LYS A 27 -10.00 11.61 -13.68
C LYS A 27 -9.73 11.62 -12.18
N ILE A 28 -9.38 12.78 -11.66
CA ILE A 28 -8.97 12.97 -10.25
C ILE A 28 -10.06 12.48 -9.28
N ASN A 29 -11.34 12.69 -9.60
CA ASN A 29 -12.44 12.28 -8.72
C ASN A 29 -12.58 10.75 -8.60
N GLU A 30 -12.44 10.03 -9.71
CA GLU A 30 -12.51 8.56 -9.73
C GLU A 30 -11.24 7.95 -9.13
N MET A 31 -10.09 8.59 -9.34
CA MET A 31 -8.84 8.24 -8.66
C MET A 31 -8.98 8.40 -7.14
N ASN A 32 -9.58 9.50 -6.67
CA ASN A 32 -9.82 9.72 -5.24
C ASN A 32 -10.76 8.66 -4.65
N LYS A 33 -11.86 8.29 -5.32
CA LYS A 33 -12.74 7.19 -4.87
C LYS A 33 -12.01 5.86 -4.76
N LEU A 34 -11.19 5.51 -5.75
CA LEU A 34 -10.38 4.29 -5.70
C LEU A 34 -9.37 4.33 -4.56
N MET A 35 -8.69 5.47 -4.37
CA MET A 35 -7.72 5.67 -3.30
C MET A 35 -8.38 5.64 -1.91
N GLU A 36 -9.61 6.12 -1.79
CA GLU A 36 -10.39 6.07 -0.56
C GLU A 36 -10.84 4.63 -0.23
N LYS A 37 -11.32 3.89 -1.24
CA LYS A 37 -11.61 2.46 -1.09
C LYS A 37 -10.36 1.66 -0.71
N ARG A 38 -9.21 1.97 -1.32
CA ARG A 38 -7.91 1.41 -0.91
C ARG A 38 -7.57 1.79 0.53
N ARG A 39 -7.78 3.04 0.95
CA ARG A 39 -7.57 3.47 2.35
C ARG A 39 -8.42 2.69 3.34
N GLU A 40 -9.67 2.41 3.04
CA GLU A 40 -10.52 1.59 3.91
C GLU A 40 -10.00 0.15 4.00
N THR A 41 -9.63 -0.45 2.87
CA THR A 41 -8.98 -1.76 2.85
C THR A 41 -7.67 -1.73 3.64
N PHE A 42 -6.88 -0.68 3.49
CA PHE A 42 -5.62 -0.48 4.21
C PHE A 42 -5.81 -0.28 5.71
N LYS A 43 -6.86 0.42 6.16
CA LYS A 43 -7.18 0.52 7.60
C LYS A 43 -7.52 -0.85 8.19
N LYS A 44 -8.22 -1.70 7.44
CA LYS A 44 -8.50 -3.08 7.83
C LYS A 44 -7.26 -3.95 7.76
N ALA A 45 -6.39 -3.73 6.77
CA ALA A 45 -5.16 -4.48 6.55
C ALA A 45 -3.99 -4.02 7.44
N LEU A 46 -4.01 -2.80 7.97
CA LEU A 46 -2.99 -2.20 8.83
C LEU A 46 -2.52 -3.14 9.95
N PRO A 47 -3.41 -3.72 10.78
CA PRO A 47 -2.99 -4.66 11.82
C PRO A 47 -2.39 -5.96 11.27
N TYR A 48 -2.78 -6.39 10.06
CA TYR A 48 -2.22 -7.57 9.41
C TYR A 48 -0.86 -7.27 8.79
N LEU A 49 -0.68 -6.09 8.18
CA LEU A 49 0.58 -5.62 7.61
C LEU A 49 1.60 -5.32 8.70
N GLU A 50 1.21 -4.76 9.85
CA GLU A 50 2.10 -4.56 10.99
C GLU A 50 2.54 -5.90 11.59
N LYS A 51 1.63 -6.88 11.72
CA LYS A 51 1.99 -8.24 12.12
C LYS A 51 2.92 -8.91 11.12
N TRP A 52 2.63 -8.81 9.82
CA TRP A 52 3.50 -9.37 8.80
C TRP A 52 4.85 -8.68 8.80
N HIS A 53 4.90 -7.36 8.91
CA HIS A 53 6.16 -6.65 9.02
C HIS A 53 6.98 -7.09 10.23
N SER A 54 6.33 -7.45 11.35
CA SER A 54 7.02 -8.03 12.50
C SER A 54 7.58 -9.43 12.24
N ILE A 55 7.01 -10.20 11.32
CA ILE A 55 7.45 -11.56 10.95
C ILE A 55 8.49 -11.50 9.83
N GLU A 56 8.26 -10.65 8.83
CA GLU A 56 9.11 -10.42 7.67
C GLU A 56 9.45 -8.93 7.52
N PRO A 57 10.34 -8.40 8.38
CA PRO A 57 10.72 -6.99 8.32
C PRO A 57 11.48 -6.64 7.04
N LYS A 58 11.96 -7.65 6.31
CA LYS A 58 12.68 -7.50 5.03
C LYS A 58 11.78 -7.54 3.79
N ASN A 59 10.46 -7.71 3.96
CA ASN A 59 9.55 -7.75 2.82
C ASN A 59 9.31 -6.33 2.28
N VAL A 60 9.95 -6.02 1.14
CA VAL A 60 9.86 -4.71 0.48
C VAL A 60 8.42 -4.35 0.11
N GLU A 61 7.59 -5.32 -0.27
CA GLU A 61 6.19 -5.06 -0.64
C GLU A 61 5.37 -4.58 0.56
N VAL A 62 5.53 -5.23 1.72
CA VAL A 62 4.85 -4.85 2.96
C VAL A 62 5.31 -3.45 3.41
N VAL A 63 6.61 -3.20 3.36
CA VAL A 63 7.20 -1.90 3.72
C VAL A 63 6.73 -0.78 2.78
N SER A 64 6.68 -1.04 1.47
CA SER A 64 6.21 -0.07 0.48
C SER A 64 4.72 0.24 0.63
N THR A 65 3.93 -0.79 0.94
CA THR A 65 2.51 -0.66 1.23
C THR A 65 2.29 0.18 2.49
N LEU A 66 2.96 -0.15 3.60
CA LEU A 66 2.89 0.61 4.84
C LEU A 66 3.30 2.09 4.62
N LYS A 67 4.41 2.34 3.91
CA LYS A 67 4.84 3.69 3.53
C LYS A 67 3.72 4.46 2.81
N GLY A 68 3.11 3.86 1.78
CA GLY A 68 2.03 4.48 1.02
C GLY A 68 0.78 4.77 1.88
N ILE A 69 0.43 3.87 2.79
CA ILE A 69 -0.67 4.05 3.74
C ILE A 69 -0.38 5.25 4.65
N TYR A 70 0.80 5.31 5.25
CA TYR A 70 1.15 6.40 6.16
C TYR A 70 1.26 7.76 5.46
N MET A 71 1.74 7.79 4.21
CA MET A 71 1.70 8.99 3.38
C MET A 71 0.27 9.49 3.17
N ASN A 72 -0.66 8.56 2.93
CA ASN A 72 -2.07 8.89 2.76
C ASN A 72 -2.70 9.39 4.07
N LEU A 73 -2.37 8.76 5.19
CA LEU A 73 -2.86 9.15 6.52
C LEU A 73 -2.22 10.42 7.08
N ASP A 74 -1.42 11.15 6.28
CA ASP A 74 -0.67 12.33 6.71
C ASP A 74 0.29 12.06 7.90
N ASN A 75 0.65 10.78 8.10
CA ASN A 75 1.56 10.38 9.18
C ASN A 75 3.00 10.37 8.65
N MET A 76 3.58 11.58 8.60
CA MET A 76 4.91 11.79 8.04
C MET A 76 6.04 11.11 8.84
N ASP A 77 5.84 10.89 10.14
CA ASP A 77 6.80 10.19 11.00
C ASP A 77 6.97 8.72 10.56
N LYS A 78 5.87 7.97 10.57
CA LYS A 78 5.88 6.57 10.09
C LYS A 78 6.23 6.49 8.60
N TYR A 79 5.74 7.41 7.77
CA TYR A 79 6.13 7.46 6.35
C TYR A 79 7.66 7.53 6.18
N ASN A 80 8.34 8.42 6.90
CA ASN A 80 9.80 8.56 6.81
C ASN A 80 10.53 7.31 7.34
N HIS A 81 10.01 6.69 8.40
CA HIS A 81 10.53 5.42 8.90
C HIS A 81 10.49 4.32 7.83
N PHE A 82 9.31 4.05 7.27
CA PHE A 82 9.15 3.01 6.23
C PHE A 82 9.85 3.39 4.92
N LYS A 83 9.98 4.67 4.58
CA LYS A 83 10.76 5.13 3.43
C LYS A 83 12.23 4.75 3.57
N LYS A 84 12.86 5.00 4.72
CA LYS A 84 14.26 4.61 4.97
C LYS A 84 14.43 3.09 4.97
N LEU A 85 13.46 2.38 5.54
CA LEU A 85 13.45 0.93 5.57
C LEU A 85 13.36 0.34 4.15
N GLU A 86 12.47 0.87 3.32
CA GLU A 86 12.34 0.47 1.91
C GLU A 86 13.63 0.68 1.13
N ASP A 87 14.26 1.84 1.29
CA ASP A 87 15.52 2.18 0.64
C ASP A 87 16.64 1.22 1.04
N SER A 88 16.71 0.89 2.34
CA SER A 88 17.71 -0.06 2.86
C SER A 88 17.50 -1.49 2.39
N LEU A 89 16.26 -1.87 2.04
CA LEU A 89 15.93 -3.22 1.56
C LEU A 89 16.06 -3.37 0.03
N LYS A 90 16.05 -2.26 -0.71
CA LYS A 90 16.24 -2.23 -2.16
C LYS A 90 17.72 -2.13 -2.59
N LYS A 91 18.62 -1.99 -1.63
CA LYS A 91 20.05 -1.78 -1.81
C LYS A 91 20.82 -3.10 -1.69
#